data_AF-A0A645FZT9-F1
#
_entry.id   AF-A0A645FZT9-F1
#
_cell.length_a   1.000
_cell.length_b   1.000
_cell.length_c   1.000
_cell.angle_alpha   90.00
_cell.angle_beta   90.00
_cell.angle_gamma   90.00
#
_symmetry.space_group_name_H-M   'P 1'
#
loop_
_entity.id
_entity.type
_entity.pdbx_description
1 polymer ?
#
loop_
_entity_poly.entity_id
_entity_poly.type
_entity_poly.pdbx_seq_one_letter_code
_entity_poly.pdbx_strand_id
1 'polypeptide(L)'
;MGVVVNAPTSNSVIQHIHEIIDIPIIVTVLDADSDIDGRLAAGTSILNVSAAGRTPDVVRAIRAKYPSVPIIATGGPTRESIKQTIEAGANAISFTPPTAMDLFHGLMSRYRTEHEEQQKTKSTES
;
A
#
# COMPACT_ATOMS: atom_id res chain seq x y z
N MET A 1 -6.80 -0.91 19.82
CA MET A 1 -7.37 -1.96 18.94
C MET A 1 -8.16 -1.26 17.83
N GLY A 2 -8.42 -1.89 16.69
CA GLY A 2 -9.21 -1.31 15.59
C GLY A 2 -9.88 -2.39 14.75
N VAL A 3 -10.96 -2.06 14.05
CA VAL A 3 -11.69 -2.98 13.16
C VAL A 3 -11.31 -2.68 11.71
N VAL A 4 -10.86 -3.67 10.96
CA VAL A 4 -10.60 -3.53 9.53
C VAL A 4 -11.72 -4.20 8.75
N VAL A 5 -12.31 -3.49 7.80
CA VAL A 5 -13.31 -4.02 6.88
C VAL A 5 -12.86 -3.86 5.43
N ASN A 6 -13.35 -4.74 4.57
CA ASN A 6 -13.01 -4.77 3.15
C ASN A 6 -13.85 -3.75 2.35
N ALA A 7 -13.42 -3.47 1.13
CA ALA A 7 -14.07 -2.48 0.26
C ALA A 7 -15.57 -2.76 -0.01
N PRO A 8 -16.04 -4.01 -0.17
CA PRO A 8 -17.45 -4.31 -0.38
C PRO A 8 -18.37 -4.08 0.84
N THR A 9 -17.82 -3.88 2.04
CA THR A 9 -18.66 -3.63 3.22
C THR A 9 -19.50 -2.38 3.00
N SER A 10 -20.80 -2.41 3.26
CA SER A 10 -21.69 -1.27 3.01
C SER A 10 -21.56 -0.18 4.09
N ASN A 11 -21.92 1.06 3.76
CA ASN A 11 -21.97 2.16 4.73
C ASN A 11 -22.92 1.84 5.90
N SER A 12 -24.04 1.16 5.63
CA SER A 12 -24.95 0.72 6.69
C SER A 12 -24.26 -0.22 7.67
N VAL A 13 -23.48 -1.20 7.21
CA VAL A 13 -22.76 -2.12 8.10
C VAL A 13 -21.68 -1.39 8.89
N ILE A 14 -20.93 -0.48 8.25
CA ILE A 14 -19.92 0.35 8.93
C ILE A 14 -20.57 1.16 10.07
N GLN A 15 -21.72 1.78 9.80
CA GLN A 15 -22.46 2.55 10.80
C GLN A 15 -22.87 1.70 12.00
N HIS A 16 -23.42 0.49 11.77
CA HIS A 16 -23.78 -0.41 12.87
C HIS A 16 -22.56 -0.81 13.70
N ILE A 17 -21.40 -1.05 13.07
CA ILE A 17 -20.16 -1.34 13.80
C ILE A 17 -19.75 -0.13 14.65
N HIS A 18 -19.82 1.08 14.08
CA HIS A 18 -19.45 2.32 14.77
C HIS A 18 -20.32 2.62 15.99
N GLU A 19 -21.62 2.34 15.91
CA GLU A 19 -22.57 2.55 17.01
C GLU A 19 -22.34 1.58 18.19
N ILE A 20 -21.72 0.43 17.93
CA ILE A 20 -21.55 -0.65 18.92
C ILE A 20 -20.14 -0.66 19.52
N ILE A 21 -19.11 -0.29 18.75
CA ILE A 21 -17.70 -0.48 19.13
C ILE A 21 -16.96 0.86 19.17
N ASP A 22 -16.44 1.21 20.36
CA ASP A 22 -15.62 2.40 20.59
C ASP A 22 -14.13 2.18 20.26
N ILE A 23 -13.86 1.76 19.01
CA ILE A 23 -12.49 1.69 18.47
C ILE A 23 -12.46 2.15 17.00
N PRO A 24 -11.32 2.62 16.47
CA PRO A 24 -11.23 3.08 15.09
C PRO A 24 -11.63 2.02 14.06
N ILE A 25 -12.38 2.44 13.05
CA ILE A 25 -12.76 1.61 11.90
C ILE A 25 -11.90 1.99 10.70
N ILE A 26 -11.27 0.99 10.10
CA ILE A 26 -10.41 1.11 8.92
C ILE A 26 -11.13 0.47 7.73
N VAL A 27 -11.45 1.26 6.71
CA VAL A 27 -12.13 0.76 5.50
C VAL A 27 -11.15 0.68 4.34
N THR A 28 -11.16 -0.45 3.64
CA THR A 28 -10.34 -0.61 2.43
C THR A 28 -10.97 0.12 1.24
N VAL A 29 -10.15 0.86 0.48
CA VAL A 29 -10.53 1.62 -0.72
C VAL A 29 -9.66 1.19 -1.89
N LEU A 30 -10.25 1.02 -3.08
CA LEU A 30 -9.57 0.50 -4.27
C LEU A 30 -9.32 1.57 -5.35
N ASP A 31 -10.03 2.68 -5.30
CA ASP A 31 -9.98 3.78 -6.26
C ASP A 31 -10.48 5.10 -5.63
N ALA A 32 -10.30 6.21 -6.35
CA ALA A 32 -10.70 7.53 -5.88
C ALA A 32 -12.20 7.83 -6.08
N ASP A 33 -12.91 7.02 -6.88
CA ASP A 33 -14.33 7.19 -7.20
C ASP A 33 -15.24 6.52 -6.13
N SER A 34 -14.65 5.73 -5.25
CA SER A 34 -15.30 5.17 -4.07
C SER A 34 -16.01 6.26 -3.26
N ASP A 35 -17.15 5.93 -2.66
CA ASP A 35 -17.95 6.84 -1.84
C ASP A 35 -17.27 7.17 -0.49
N ILE A 36 -16.21 7.98 -0.54
CA ILE A 36 -15.42 8.36 0.63
C ILE A 36 -16.25 9.21 1.59
N ASP A 37 -17.07 10.13 1.08
CA ASP A 37 -17.95 10.96 1.91
C ASP A 37 -18.91 10.08 2.73
N GLY A 38 -19.55 9.09 2.10
CA GLY A 38 -20.40 8.12 2.79
C GLY A 38 -19.62 7.20 3.73
N ARG A 39 -18.39 6.80 3.40
CA ARG A 39 -17.54 6.02 4.31
C ARG A 39 -17.26 6.79 5.60
N LEU A 40 -16.84 8.05 5.48
CA LEU A 40 -16.53 8.91 6.61
C LEU A 40 -17.78 9.21 7.44
N ALA A 41 -18.91 9.52 6.79
CA ALA A 41 -20.18 9.75 7.45
C ALA A 41 -20.69 8.52 8.23
N ALA A 42 -20.39 7.31 7.75
CA ALA A 42 -20.71 6.06 8.43
C ALA A 42 -19.83 5.74 9.66
N GLY A 43 -18.82 6.56 9.97
CA GLY A 43 -17.94 6.36 11.13
C GLY A 43 -16.56 5.78 10.81
N THR A 44 -16.17 5.74 9.53
CA THR A 44 -14.80 5.36 9.15
C THR A 44 -13.79 6.35 9.69
N SER A 45 -12.76 5.87 10.38
CA SER A 45 -11.71 6.71 10.97
C SER A 45 -10.45 6.77 10.11
N ILE A 46 -10.15 5.70 9.37
CA ILE A 46 -8.93 5.57 8.56
C ILE A 46 -9.27 4.92 7.21
N LEU A 47 -8.67 5.41 6.13
CA LEU A 47 -8.75 4.79 4.81
C LEU A 47 -7.54 3.88 4.58
N ASN A 48 -7.78 2.64 4.19
CA ASN A 48 -6.75 1.69 3.76
C ASN A 48 -6.75 1.56 2.23
N VAL A 49 -5.87 2.28 1.55
CA VAL A 49 -5.82 2.30 0.07
C VAL A 49 -5.03 1.10 -0.45
N SER A 50 -5.71 0.25 -1.20
CA SER A 50 -5.16 -0.97 -1.81
C SER A 50 -5.50 -1.03 -3.30
N ALA A 51 -4.75 -0.29 -4.13
CA ALA A 51 -5.02 -0.14 -5.57
C ALA A 51 -3.89 -0.70 -6.47
N ALA A 52 -3.12 -1.66 -5.97
CA ALA A 52 -1.95 -2.23 -6.64
C ALA A 52 -0.97 -1.14 -7.13
N GLY A 53 -0.53 -1.18 -8.39
CA GLY A 53 0.39 -0.19 -8.95
C GLY A 53 -0.17 1.24 -8.96
N ARG A 54 -1.50 1.42 -8.85
CA ARG A 54 -2.15 2.74 -8.84
C ARG A 54 -2.29 3.36 -7.46
N THR A 55 -1.81 2.68 -6.41
CA THR A 55 -1.95 3.18 -5.03
C THR A 55 -1.45 4.62 -4.85
N PRO A 56 -0.28 5.05 -5.39
CA PRO A 56 0.16 6.44 -5.30
C PRO A 56 -0.85 7.45 -5.88
N ASP A 57 -1.47 7.13 -7.02
CA ASP A 57 -2.41 8.02 -7.70
C ASP A 57 -3.71 8.17 -6.90
N VAL A 58 -4.22 7.06 -6.38
CA VAL A 58 -5.43 7.03 -5.55
C VAL A 58 -5.21 7.80 -4.25
N VAL A 59 -4.06 7.61 -3.59
CA VAL A 59 -3.70 8.37 -2.38
C VAL A 59 -3.65 9.87 -2.67
N ARG A 60 -3.04 10.28 -3.79
CA ARG A 60 -2.95 11.70 -4.18
C ARG A 60 -4.32 12.33 -4.41
N ALA A 61 -5.20 11.61 -5.10
CA ALA A 61 -6.57 12.06 -5.35
C ALA A 61 -7.38 12.20 -4.04
N ILE A 62 -7.30 11.21 -3.15
CA ILE A 62 -7.97 11.26 -1.84
C ILE A 62 -7.39 12.40 -1.00
N ARG A 63 -6.07 12.54 -0.91
CA ARG A 63 -5.43 13.59 -0.10
C ARG A 63 -5.79 15.00 -0.57
N ALA A 64 -5.97 15.20 -1.88
CA ALA A 64 -6.39 16.49 -2.43
C ALA A 64 -7.79 16.92 -1.96
N LYS A 65 -8.74 15.97 -1.85
CA LYS A 65 -10.11 16.24 -1.40
C LYS A 65 -10.28 16.14 0.12
N TYR A 66 -9.46 15.32 0.79
CA TYR A 66 -9.54 15.01 2.22
C TYR A 66 -8.19 15.23 2.93
N PRO A 67 -7.76 16.49 3.12
CA PRO A 67 -6.40 16.81 3.59
C PRO A 67 -6.04 16.24 4.95
N SER A 68 -7.02 16.04 5.85
CA SER A 68 -6.81 15.58 7.23
C SER A 68 -7.10 14.10 7.48
N VAL A 69 -7.71 13.39 6.52
CA VAL A 69 -8.11 11.99 6.75
C VAL A 69 -6.86 11.10 6.85
N PRO A 70 -6.74 10.25 7.87
CA PRO A 70 -5.64 9.29 7.96
C PRO A 70 -5.69 8.25 6.84
N ILE A 71 -4.56 8.04 6.18
CA ILE A 71 -4.41 7.09 5.07
C ILE A 71 -3.30 6.09 5.38
N ILE A 72 -3.66 4.81 5.41
CA ILE A 72 -2.73 3.68 5.28
C ILE A 72 -2.77 3.26 3.81
N ALA A 73 -1.62 2.99 3.19
CA ALA A 73 -1.58 2.62 1.79
C ALA A 73 -0.57 1.51 1.51
N THR A 74 -0.86 0.62 0.56
CA THR A 74 0.10 -0.40 0.13
C THR A 74 1.29 0.24 -0.60
N GLY A 75 2.51 -0.05 -0.17
CA GLY A 75 3.71 0.56 -0.75
C GLY A 75 4.23 -0.08 -2.03
N GLY A 76 3.69 -1.23 -2.45
CA GLY A 76 4.25 -2.01 -3.56
C GLY A 76 5.58 -2.69 -3.21
N PRO A 77 6.21 -3.41 -4.16
CA PRO A 77 7.35 -4.27 -3.88
C PRO A 77 8.71 -3.55 -3.88
N THR A 78 8.80 -2.31 -4.37
CA THR A 78 10.07 -1.58 -4.52
C THR A 78 10.17 -0.40 -3.56
N ARG A 79 11.40 0.05 -3.30
CA ARG A 79 11.63 1.26 -2.50
C ARG A 79 11.05 2.50 -3.18
N GLU A 80 11.12 2.53 -4.50
CA GLU A 80 10.59 3.60 -5.34
C GLU A 80 9.07 3.68 -5.22
N SER A 81 8.36 2.55 -5.29
CA SER A 81 6.90 2.53 -5.13
C SER A 81 6.47 2.95 -3.72
N ILE A 82 7.23 2.54 -2.70
CA ILE A 82 6.99 2.95 -1.31
C ILE A 82 7.15 4.46 -1.19
N LYS A 83 8.25 5.01 -1.72
CA LYS A 83 8.55 6.44 -1.67
C LYS A 83 7.48 7.28 -2.38
N GLN A 84 7.07 6.87 -3.59
CA GLN A 84 5.98 7.52 -4.33
C GLN A 84 4.68 7.55 -3.53
N THR A 85 4.37 6.47 -2.81
CA THR A 85 3.15 6.38 -1.99
C THR A 85 3.20 7.31 -0.77
N ILE A 86 4.38 7.45 -0.13
CA ILE A 86 4.60 8.42 0.95
C ILE A 86 4.46 9.84 0.42
N GLU A 87 5.10 10.16 -0.70
CA GLU A 87 5.05 11.48 -1.34
C GLU A 87 3.65 11.85 -1.85
N ALA A 88 2.80 10.86 -2.15
CA ALA A 88 1.40 11.08 -2.48
C ALA A 88 0.56 11.53 -1.27
N GLY A 89 1.06 11.34 -0.04
CA GLY A 89 0.42 11.77 1.19
C GLY A 89 -0.14 10.65 2.07
N ALA A 90 0.35 9.41 1.91
CA ALA A 90 0.05 8.34 2.85
C ALA A 90 0.71 8.61 4.21
N ASN A 91 -0.02 8.37 5.30
CA ASN A 91 0.52 8.52 6.66
C ASN A 91 1.30 7.28 7.10
N ALA A 92 0.91 6.11 6.59
CA ALA A 92 1.56 4.84 6.86
C ALA A 92 1.56 3.95 5.62
N ILE A 93 2.60 3.12 5.51
CA ILE A 93 2.76 2.18 4.42
C ILE A 93 2.56 0.76 4.95
N SER A 94 1.68 0.01 4.30
CA SER A 94 1.61 -1.45 4.42
C SER A 94 2.51 -2.07 3.37
N PHE A 95 3.45 -2.91 3.79
CA PHE A 95 4.40 -3.59 2.93
C PHE A 95 4.43 -5.07 3.30
N THR A 96 4.30 -5.93 2.30
CA THR A 96 4.49 -7.37 2.44
C THR A 96 5.95 -7.67 2.11
N PRO A 97 6.76 -8.16 3.07
CA PRO A 97 8.12 -8.57 2.79
C PRO A 97 8.19 -9.63 1.69
N PRO A 98 9.29 -9.66 0.91
CA PRO A 98 9.51 -10.72 -0.07
C PRO A 98 9.52 -12.09 0.61
N THR A 99 9.05 -13.11 -0.09
CA THR A 99 9.08 -14.48 0.43
C THR A 99 10.51 -15.01 0.46
N ALA A 100 10.75 -16.08 1.22
CA ALA A 100 12.05 -16.75 1.21
C ALA A 100 12.46 -17.18 -0.22
N MET A 101 11.50 -17.62 -1.03
CA MET A 101 11.74 -18.00 -2.43
C MET A 101 12.20 -16.80 -3.27
N ASP A 102 11.59 -15.63 -3.10
CA ASP A 102 11.99 -14.40 -3.79
C ASP A 102 13.42 -13.99 -3.41
N LEU A 103 13.77 -14.11 -2.12
CA LEU A 103 15.11 -13.83 -1.62
C LEU A 103 16.15 -14.79 -2.21
N PHE A 104 15.85 -16.09 -2.26
CA PHE A 104 16.74 -17.09 -2.86
C PHE A 104 16.94 -16.87 -4.36
N HIS A 105 15.87 -16.59 -5.11
CA HIS A 105 15.98 -16.25 -6.54
C HIS A 105 16.87 -15.01 -6.73
N GLY A 106 16.65 -13.95 -5.94
CA GLY A 106 17.48 -12.75 -6.00
C GLY A 106 18.96 -13.00 -5.72
N LEU A 107 19.27 -13.87 -4.75
CA LEU A 107 20.65 -14.26 -4.45
C LEU A 107 21.32 -15.00 -5.61
N MET A 108 20.63 -15.97 -6.21
CA MET A 108 21.18 -16.75 -7.33
C MET A 108 21.36 -15.91 -8.59
N SER A 109 20.46 -14.95 -8.85
CA SER A 109 20.63 -13.98 -9.93
C SER A 109 21.90 -13.15 -9.74
N ARG A 110 22.17 -12.66 -8.51
CA ARG A 110 23.39 -11.89 -8.21
C ARG A 110 24.65 -12.71 -8.45
N TYR A 111 24.72 -13.96 -7.97
CA TYR A 111 25.87 -14.83 -8.22
C TYR A 111 26.15 -15.05 -9.70
N ARG A 112 25.10 -15.18 -10.53
CA ARG A 112 25.26 -15.36 -11.98
C ARG A 112 25.83 -14.10 -12.63
N THR A 113 25.31 -12.93 -12.28
CA THR A 113 25.80 -11.63 -12.80
C THR A 113 27.25 -11.37 -12.39
N GLU A 114 27.60 -11.58 -11.11
CA GLU A 114 28.97 -11.42 -10.62
C GLU A 114 29.96 -12.34 -11.34
N HIS A 115 29.55 -13.58 -11.65
CA HIS A 115 30.38 -14.52 -12.39
C HIS A 115 30.58 -14.11 -13.86
N GLU A 116 29.54 -13.63 -14.53
CA GLU A 116 29.62 -13.11 -15.90
C GLU A 116 30.51 -11.85 -15.99
N GLU A 117 30.40 -10.93 -15.02
CA GLU A 117 31.23 -9.74 -14.93
C GLU A 117 32.71 -10.10 -14.72
N GLN A 118 33.01 -11.04 -13.82
CA GLN A 118 34.38 -11.52 -13.58
C GLN A 118 35.01 -12.16 -14.82
N GLN A 119 34.23 -12.88 -15.63
CA GLN A 119 34.73 -13.45 -16.89
C GLN A 119 35.04 -12.34 -17.90
N LYS A 120 34.19 -11.33 -18.02
CA LYS A 120 34.37 -10.19 -18.93
C LYS A 120 35.61 -9.36 -18.60
N THR A 121 35.87 -9.10 -17.33
CA THR A 121 37.05 -8.37 -16.88
C THR A 121 38.34 -9.13 -17.22
N LYS A 122 38.38 -10.44 -16.99
CA LYS A 122 39.53 -11.29 -17.36
C LYS A 122 39.83 -11.33 -18.86
N SER A 123 38.80 -11.27 -19.70
CA SER A 123 38.95 -11.26 -21.16
C SER A 123 39.41 -9.90 -21.73
N THR A 124 39.30 -8.82 -20.97
CA THR A 124 39.67 -7.46 -21.41
C THR A 124 41.11 -7.09 -20.98
N GLU A 125 41.66 -7.78 -19.98
CA GLU A 125 43.04 -7.64 -19.50
C GLU A 125 44.04 -8.59 -20.18
N SER A 126 43.58 -9.44 -21.12
CA SER A 126 44.38 -10.38 -21.92
C SER A 126 44.54 -9.88 -23.36
#